data_AF-A0A951C958-F1
#
_entry.id   AF-A0A951C958-F1
#
_cell.length_a   1.000
_cell.length_b   1.000
_cell.length_c   1.000
_cell.angle_alpha   90.00
_cell.angle_beta   90.00
_cell.angle_gamma   90.00
#
_symmetry.space_group_name_H-M   'P 1'
#
loop_
_entity.id
_entity.type
_entity.pdbx_description
1 polymer ?
#
loop_
_entity_poly.entity_id
_entity_poly.type
_entity_poly.pdbx_seq_one_letter_code
_entity_poly.pdbx_strand_id
1 'polypeptide(L)'
;MADPKKARPAFAPWDRRELPGSFTVEETARRVGNYKWVEMRLFEALGGWVATVPELDVKMRLGTHCYKHAWHADLWNKRLPELREMNTDRLTEPANEHLVAFMDAMTEPEGPDQTIEKLVGVYRVLIPHKIAAYTYHLNNTSTITDAPTIRSL
;
A
#
# COMPACT_ATOMS: atom_id res chain seq x y z
N MET A 1 -5.81 17.68 46.07
CA MET A 1 -7.14 17.28 45.58
C MET A 1 -7.03 17.01 44.10
N ALA A 2 -7.66 15.94 43.58
CA ALA A 2 -7.64 15.64 42.15
C ALA A 2 -8.48 16.68 41.38
N ASP A 3 -7.95 17.21 40.28
CA ASP A 3 -8.66 18.15 39.42
C ASP A 3 -9.83 17.43 38.70
N PRO A 4 -11.09 17.78 38.99
CA PRO A 4 -12.26 17.12 38.39
C PRO A 4 -12.43 17.41 36.90
N LYS A 5 -11.72 18.41 36.34
CA LYS A 5 -11.75 18.73 34.91
C LYS A 5 -10.67 18.00 34.12
N LYS A 6 -9.71 17.34 34.78
CA LYS A 6 -8.65 16.60 34.09
C LYS A 6 -9.26 15.37 33.42
N ALA A 7 -9.10 15.27 32.10
CA ALA A 7 -9.50 14.10 31.35
C ALA A 7 -8.83 12.85 31.95
N ARG A 8 -9.63 11.81 32.17
CA ARG A 8 -9.10 10.52 32.62
C ARG A 8 -8.20 9.96 31.52
N PRO A 9 -7.07 9.32 31.88
CA PRO A 9 -6.27 8.61 30.90
C PRO A 9 -7.16 7.57 30.19
N ALA A 10 -7.01 7.45 28.87
CA ALA A 10 -7.82 6.54 28.06
C ALA A 10 -7.65 5.07 28.48
N PHE A 11 -6.53 4.76 29.14
CA PHE A 11 -6.17 3.41 29.53
C PHE A 11 -5.78 3.29 31.00
N ALA A 12 -5.83 2.04 31.48
CA ALA A 12 -5.28 1.68 32.78
C ALA A 12 -3.75 1.83 32.79
N PRO A 13 -3.13 2.10 33.95
CA PRO A 13 -1.68 2.40 34.03
C PRO A 13 -0.72 1.32 33.48
N TRP A 14 -1.18 0.08 33.31
CA TRP A 14 -0.39 -1.04 32.77
C TRP A 14 -0.59 -1.27 31.27
N ASP A 15 -1.55 -0.61 30.66
CA ASP A 15 -1.81 -0.70 29.22
C ASP A 15 -0.91 0.29 28.48
N ARG A 16 -0.04 -0.25 27.62
CA ARG A 16 0.99 0.51 26.90
C ARG A 16 0.51 1.03 25.55
N ARG A 17 -0.76 0.82 25.19
CA ARG A 17 -1.31 1.33 23.93
C ARG A 17 -1.43 2.84 24.00
N GLU A 18 -1.04 3.51 22.93
CA GLU A 18 -1.22 4.95 22.77
C GLU A 18 -2.37 5.24 21.79
N LEU A 19 -3.17 6.26 22.12
CA LEU A 19 -4.27 6.73 21.28
C LEU A 19 -4.16 8.25 21.07
N PRO A 20 -4.48 8.74 19.85
CA PRO A 20 -4.70 7.98 18.61
C PRO A 20 -3.41 7.34 18.09
N GLY A 21 -3.48 6.63 16.96
CA GLY A 21 -2.26 6.31 16.18
C GLY A 21 -1.52 7.58 15.74
N SER A 22 -0.35 7.42 15.12
CA SER A 22 0.49 8.56 14.70
C SER A 22 -0.04 9.30 13.46
N PHE A 23 -1.08 8.81 12.81
CA PHE A 23 -1.68 9.42 11.62
C PHE A 23 -3.08 9.93 11.89
N THR A 24 -3.43 11.06 11.27
CA THR A 24 -4.82 11.49 11.20
C THR A 24 -5.62 10.60 10.23
N VAL A 25 -6.95 10.74 10.24
CA VAL A 25 -7.83 10.01 9.31
C VAL A 25 -7.52 10.38 7.86
N GLU A 26 -7.28 11.67 7.59
CA GLU A 26 -6.94 12.20 6.27
C GLU A 26 -5.58 11.69 5.80
N GLU A 27 -4.59 11.62 6.70
CA GLU A 27 -3.28 11.06 6.38
C GLU A 27 -3.37 9.56 6.07
N THR A 28 -4.19 8.83 6.82
CA THR A 28 -4.47 7.41 6.58
C THR A 28 -5.15 7.21 5.23
N ALA A 29 -6.19 7.97 4.94
CA ALA A 29 -6.93 7.91 3.68
C ALA A 29 -6.04 8.22 2.47
N ARG A 30 -5.20 9.27 2.56
CA ARG A 30 -4.20 9.59 1.54
C ARG A 30 -3.22 8.44 1.32
N ARG A 31 -2.68 7.84 2.39
CA ARG A 31 -1.76 6.69 2.29
C ARG A 31 -2.42 5.49 1.65
N VAL A 32 -3.65 5.15 2.06
CA VAL A 32 -4.41 4.04 1.48
C VAL A 32 -4.68 4.28 -0.01
N GLY A 33 -5.00 5.52 -0.39
CA GLY A 33 -5.13 5.93 -1.79
C GLY A 33 -3.86 5.66 -2.60
N ASN A 34 -2.71 6.07 -2.08
CA ASN A 34 -1.40 5.81 -2.68
C ASN A 34 -1.12 4.30 -2.80
N TYR A 35 -1.48 3.51 -1.78
CA TYR A 35 -1.28 2.05 -1.81
C TYR A 35 -2.13 1.38 -2.88
N LYS A 36 -3.41 1.75 -2.97
CA LYS A 36 -4.28 1.30 -4.04
C LYS A 36 -3.69 1.62 -5.41
N TRP A 37 -3.20 2.85 -5.62
CA TRP A 37 -2.58 3.26 -6.87
C TRP A 37 -1.37 2.38 -7.22
N VAL A 38 -0.47 2.13 -6.26
CA VAL A 38 0.71 1.27 -6.48
C VAL A 38 0.32 -0.17 -6.77
N GLU A 39 -0.63 -0.74 -6.03
CA GLU A 39 -1.09 -2.12 -6.25
C GLU A 39 -1.77 -2.28 -7.63
N MET A 40 -2.54 -1.28 -8.08
CA MET A 40 -3.11 -1.27 -9.44
C MET A 40 -2.04 -1.21 -10.52
N ARG A 41 -1.03 -0.34 -10.37
CA ARG A 41 0.07 -0.26 -11.34
C ARG A 41 0.92 -1.55 -11.36
N LEU A 42 1.14 -2.19 -10.22
CA LEU A 42 1.79 -3.50 -10.16
C LEU A 42 0.98 -4.59 -10.86
N PHE A 43 -0.35 -4.60 -10.66
CA PHE A 43 -1.24 -5.50 -11.38
C PHE A 43 -1.10 -5.33 -12.90
N GLU A 44 -1.17 -4.09 -13.39
CA GLU A 44 -1.07 -3.79 -14.83
C GLU A 44 0.30 -4.13 -15.41
N ALA A 45 1.39 -3.73 -14.76
CA ALA A 45 2.75 -4.00 -15.22
C ALA A 45 3.01 -5.50 -15.31
N LEU A 46 2.72 -6.25 -14.25
CA LEU A 46 2.95 -7.70 -14.22
C LEU A 46 2.04 -8.40 -15.24
N GLY A 47 0.78 -7.99 -15.36
CA GLY A 47 -0.16 -8.54 -16.33
C GLY A 47 0.29 -8.31 -17.78
N GLY A 48 0.75 -7.10 -18.11
CA GLY A 48 1.28 -6.77 -19.44
C GLY A 48 2.52 -7.59 -19.79
N TRP A 49 3.44 -7.77 -18.84
CA TRP A 49 4.68 -8.52 -19.08
C TRP A 49 4.50 -10.03 -19.25
N VAL A 50 3.37 -10.62 -18.84
CA VAL A 50 3.08 -12.04 -19.13
C VAL A 50 3.14 -12.32 -20.65
N ALA A 51 2.76 -11.34 -21.48
CA ALA A 51 2.79 -11.46 -22.91
C ALA A 51 4.21 -11.37 -23.51
N THR A 52 5.13 -10.64 -22.87
CA THR A 52 6.44 -10.31 -23.45
C THR A 52 7.60 -11.13 -22.89
N VAL A 53 7.52 -11.58 -21.64
CA VAL A 53 8.53 -12.48 -21.03
C VAL A 53 8.50 -13.84 -21.74
N PRO A 54 9.61 -14.44 -22.18
CA PRO A 54 9.60 -15.76 -22.83
C PRO A 54 9.62 -16.94 -21.83
N GLU A 55 10.21 -16.78 -20.64
CA GLU A 55 10.42 -17.86 -19.68
C GLU A 55 9.11 -18.30 -18.99
N LEU A 56 8.73 -19.58 -19.16
CA LEU A 56 7.45 -20.11 -18.70
C LEU A 56 7.29 -20.06 -17.16
N ASP A 57 8.36 -20.39 -16.43
CA ASP A 57 8.39 -20.33 -14.98
C ASP A 57 8.21 -18.89 -14.46
N VAL A 58 8.84 -17.92 -15.12
CA VAL A 58 8.65 -16.49 -14.82
C VAL A 58 7.21 -16.07 -15.09
N LYS A 59 6.62 -16.45 -16.24
CA LYS A 59 5.19 -16.18 -16.53
C LYS A 59 4.25 -16.67 -15.45
N MET A 60 4.44 -17.92 -14.99
CA MET A 60 3.59 -18.49 -13.93
C MET A 60 3.68 -17.68 -12.63
N ARG A 61 4.88 -17.19 -12.28
CA ARG A 61 5.09 -16.33 -11.12
C ARG A 61 4.44 -14.96 -11.31
N LEU A 62 4.64 -14.32 -12.47
CA LEU A 62 4.02 -13.04 -12.78
C LEU A 62 2.50 -13.13 -12.74
N GLY A 63 1.89 -14.16 -13.32
CA GLY A 63 0.44 -14.37 -13.28
C GLY A 63 -0.10 -14.53 -11.85
N THR A 64 0.60 -15.30 -11.01
CA THR A 64 0.22 -15.46 -9.60
C THR A 64 0.29 -14.13 -8.84
N HIS A 65 1.36 -13.34 -9.03
CA HIS A 65 1.53 -12.09 -8.32
C HIS A 65 0.62 -10.97 -8.86
N CYS A 66 0.38 -10.94 -10.18
CA CYS A 66 -0.61 -10.08 -10.82
C CYS A 66 -1.97 -10.22 -10.12
N TYR A 67 -2.46 -11.45 -9.93
CA TYR A 67 -3.70 -11.69 -9.19
C TYR A 67 -3.65 -11.17 -7.75
N LYS A 68 -2.54 -11.39 -7.02
CA LYS A 68 -2.39 -10.90 -5.64
C LYS A 68 -2.41 -9.37 -5.55
N HIS A 69 -1.78 -8.68 -6.50
CA HIS A 69 -1.81 -7.21 -6.56
C HIS A 69 -3.21 -6.68 -6.88
N ALA A 70 -3.95 -7.33 -7.79
CA ALA A 70 -5.36 -7.01 -8.02
C ALA A 70 -6.21 -7.21 -6.76
N TRP A 71 -5.99 -8.30 -6.03
CA TRP A 71 -6.69 -8.57 -4.78
C TRP A 71 -6.38 -7.53 -3.69
N HIS A 72 -5.12 -7.12 -3.52
CA HIS A 72 -4.75 -6.04 -2.60
C HIS A 72 -5.35 -4.70 -3.01
N ALA A 73 -5.36 -4.37 -4.31
CA ALA A 73 -6.02 -3.16 -4.81
C ALA A 73 -7.52 -3.15 -4.46
N ASP A 74 -8.18 -4.31 -4.56
CA ASP A 74 -9.58 -4.47 -4.16
C ASP A 74 -9.79 -4.34 -2.63
N LEU A 75 -8.87 -4.86 -1.80
CA LEU A 75 -8.90 -4.63 -0.35
C LEU A 75 -8.86 -3.13 -0.04
N TRP A 76 -7.95 -2.37 -0.68
CA TRP A 76 -7.87 -0.92 -0.50
C TRP A 76 -9.08 -0.19 -1.05
N ASN A 77 -9.62 -0.65 -2.18
CA ASN A 77 -10.84 -0.11 -2.75
C ASN A 77 -12.04 -0.23 -1.80
N LYS A 78 -12.14 -1.35 -1.07
CA LYS A 78 -13.17 -1.56 -0.05
C LYS A 78 -12.90 -0.74 1.22
N ARG A 79 -11.63 -0.55 1.58
CA ARG A 79 -11.26 0.19 2.80
C ARG A 79 -11.44 1.70 2.68
N LEU A 80 -11.16 2.28 1.50
CA LEU A 80 -11.22 3.74 1.27
C LEU A 80 -12.57 4.37 1.68
N PRO A 81 -13.74 3.85 1.25
CA PRO A 81 -15.04 4.40 1.65
C PRO A 81 -15.32 4.36 3.15
N GLU A 82 -14.68 3.44 3.89
CA GLU A 82 -14.87 3.32 5.34
C GLU A 82 -14.12 4.41 6.12
N LEU A 83 -13.09 5.01 5.50
CA LEU A 83 -12.40 6.19 6.00
C LEU A 83 -13.23 7.42 5.57
N ARG A 84 -14.25 7.75 6.39
CA ARG A 84 -15.17 8.88 6.15
C ARG A 84 -14.43 10.19 5.85
N GLU A 85 -15.12 11.09 5.13
CA GLU A 85 -14.74 12.47 4.77
C GLU A 85 -14.07 12.74 3.42
N MET A 86 -13.95 11.76 2.50
CA MET A 86 -13.22 12.02 1.25
C MET A 86 -13.87 11.41 0.01
N ASN A 87 -13.76 12.13 -1.12
CA ASN A 87 -14.15 11.63 -2.43
C ASN A 87 -13.14 10.55 -2.87
N THR A 88 -13.56 9.29 -2.84
CA THR A 88 -12.72 8.11 -3.06
C THR A 88 -12.00 8.10 -4.41
N ASP A 89 -12.62 8.68 -5.43
CA ASP A 89 -12.05 8.74 -6.78
C ASP A 89 -10.89 9.75 -6.87
N ARG A 90 -10.89 10.75 -5.99
CA ARG A 90 -9.81 11.76 -5.88
C ARG A 90 -8.66 11.32 -4.98
N LEU A 91 -8.75 10.14 -4.36
CA LEU A 91 -7.71 9.66 -3.45
C LEU A 91 -6.81 8.59 -4.08
N THR A 92 -7.24 7.95 -5.17
CA THR A 92 -6.41 6.93 -5.83
C THR A 92 -5.38 7.60 -6.74
N GLU A 93 -4.42 8.26 -6.11
CA GLU A 93 -3.39 9.07 -6.76
C GLU A 93 -1.98 8.56 -6.40
N PRO A 94 -0.95 8.84 -7.21
CA PRO A 94 0.42 8.54 -6.84
C PRO A 94 0.85 9.36 -5.63
N ALA A 95 1.77 8.82 -4.83
CA ALA A 95 2.27 9.51 -3.63
C ALA A 95 3.02 10.82 -3.94
N ASN A 96 3.69 10.89 -5.10
CA ASN A 96 4.41 12.04 -5.62
C ASN A 96 4.82 11.78 -7.09
N GLU A 97 5.34 12.82 -7.76
CA GLU A 97 5.83 12.74 -9.15
C GLU A 97 7.01 11.79 -9.34
N HIS A 98 7.88 11.64 -8.33
CA HIS A 98 9.03 10.72 -8.41
C HIS A 98 8.59 9.26 -8.48
N LEU A 99 7.50 8.91 -7.79
CA LEU A 99 6.92 7.57 -7.89
C LEU A 99 6.34 7.32 -9.28
N VAL A 100 5.72 8.32 -9.90
CA VAL A 100 5.24 8.21 -11.29
C VAL A 100 6.41 7.96 -12.23
N ALA A 101 7.43 8.82 -12.18
CA ALA A 101 8.64 8.67 -13.00
C ALA A 101 9.34 7.32 -12.77
N PHE A 102 9.38 6.84 -11.53
CA PHE A 102 9.89 5.51 -11.22
C PHE A 102 9.05 4.41 -11.87
N MET A 103 7.72 4.48 -11.79
CA MET A 103 6.85 3.47 -12.43
C MET A 103 7.04 3.47 -13.94
N ASP A 104 7.10 4.64 -14.57
CA ASP A 104 7.34 4.79 -16.01
C ASP A 104 8.67 4.11 -16.40
N ALA A 105 9.76 4.45 -15.72
CA ALA A 105 11.08 3.86 -15.96
C ALA A 105 11.13 2.35 -15.68
N MET A 106 10.42 1.88 -14.65
CA MET A 106 10.33 0.46 -14.33
C MET A 106 9.58 -0.32 -15.43
N THR A 107 8.60 0.31 -16.08
CA THR A 107 7.77 -0.30 -17.13
C THR A 107 8.28 -0.10 -18.55
N GLU A 108 9.24 0.80 -18.76
CA GLU A 108 9.90 1.05 -20.05
C GLU A 108 10.47 -0.22 -20.74
N PRO A 109 11.03 -1.21 -20.02
CA PRO A 109 11.48 -2.45 -20.65
C PRO A 109 10.29 -3.29 -21.14
N GLU A 110 10.08 -3.33 -22.46
CA GLU A 110 9.01 -4.12 -23.07
C GLU A 110 9.53 -5.39 -23.76
N GLY A 111 10.82 -5.43 -24.15
CA GLY A 111 11.42 -6.48 -24.97
C GLY A 111 11.44 -7.87 -24.31
N PRO A 112 11.40 -8.96 -25.10
CA PRO A 112 11.48 -10.33 -24.59
C PRO A 112 12.86 -10.70 -24.03
N ASP A 113 13.90 -9.95 -24.39
CA ASP A 113 15.27 -10.07 -23.88
C ASP A 113 15.50 -9.31 -22.56
N GLN A 114 14.49 -8.57 -22.07
CA GLN A 114 14.61 -7.69 -20.91
C GLN A 114 13.93 -8.25 -19.65
N THR A 115 13.86 -9.58 -19.51
CA THR A 115 13.23 -10.22 -18.35
C THR A 115 13.92 -9.81 -17.05
N ILE A 116 15.24 -9.68 -17.03
CA ILE A 116 15.99 -9.34 -15.80
C ILE A 116 15.67 -7.92 -15.34
N GLU A 117 15.61 -6.94 -16.25
CA GLU A 117 15.29 -5.54 -15.99
C GLU A 117 13.90 -5.42 -15.36
N LYS A 118 12.91 -6.07 -15.97
CA LYS A 118 11.53 -6.17 -15.46
C LYS A 118 11.51 -6.72 -14.03
N LEU A 119 12.19 -7.85 -13.80
CA LEU A 119 12.20 -8.52 -12.49
C LEU A 119 12.97 -7.74 -11.42
N VAL A 120 14.09 -7.11 -11.76
CA VAL A 120 14.88 -6.32 -10.81
C VAL A 120 14.08 -5.10 -10.37
N GLY A 121 13.47 -4.36 -11.30
CA GLY A 121 12.66 -3.19 -10.98
C GLY A 121 11.54 -3.51 -9.98
N VAL A 122 10.79 -4.60 -10.23
CA VAL A 122 9.69 -5.00 -9.34
C VAL A 122 10.19 -5.64 -8.04
N TYR A 123 10.97 -6.71 -8.13
CA TYR A 123 11.24 -7.58 -6.97
C TYR A 123 12.42 -7.13 -6.11
N ARG A 124 13.35 -6.33 -6.66
CA ARG A 124 14.49 -5.81 -5.90
C ARG A 124 14.34 -4.36 -5.49
N VAL A 125 13.43 -3.60 -6.12
CA VAL A 125 13.25 -2.16 -5.81
C VAL A 125 11.84 -1.87 -5.31
N LEU A 126 10.82 -2.01 -6.16
CA LEU A 126 9.46 -1.54 -5.84
C LEU A 126 8.82 -2.33 -4.68
N ILE A 127 8.83 -3.67 -4.74
CA ILE A 127 8.20 -4.50 -3.70
C ILE A 127 8.87 -4.29 -2.34
N PRO A 128 10.22 -4.32 -2.20
CA PRO A 128 10.87 -3.99 -0.93
C PRO A 128 10.49 -2.61 -0.39
N HIS A 129 10.44 -1.59 -1.26
CA HIS A 129 10.02 -0.24 -0.85
C HIS A 129 8.55 -0.22 -0.38
N LYS A 130 7.65 -0.91 -1.09
CA LYS A 130 6.24 -1.06 -0.70
C LYS A 130 6.09 -1.74 0.66
N ILE A 131 6.83 -2.84 0.88
CA ILE A 131 6.84 -3.55 2.18
C ILE A 131 7.30 -2.60 3.30
N ALA A 132 8.35 -1.80 3.06
CA ALA A 132 8.80 -0.81 4.03
C ALA A 132 7.72 0.24 4.33
N ALA A 133 7.01 0.73 3.31
CA ALA A 133 5.90 1.66 3.49
C ALA A 133 4.72 1.05 4.28
N TYR A 134 4.36 -0.21 3.99
CA TYR A 134 3.31 -0.92 4.73
C TYR A 134 3.71 -1.17 6.18
N THR A 135 4.96 -1.59 6.40
CA THR A 135 5.53 -1.82 7.73
C THR A 135 5.58 -0.52 8.54
N TYR A 136 5.99 0.59 7.90
CA TYR A 136 5.94 1.91 8.51
C TYR A 136 4.51 2.30 8.91
N HIS A 137 3.54 2.07 8.03
CA HIS A 137 2.14 2.34 8.35
C HIS A 137 1.67 1.49 9.53
N LEU A 138 1.92 0.18 9.48
CA LEU A 138 1.55 -0.78 10.53
C LEU A 138 2.08 -0.35 11.90
N ASN A 139 3.38 -0.03 11.98
CA ASN A 139 4.05 0.36 13.22
C ASN A 139 3.55 1.69 13.81
N ASN A 140 2.85 2.51 13.04
CA ASN A 140 2.41 3.85 13.42
C ASN A 140 0.88 3.95 13.57
N THR A 141 0.14 2.83 13.47
CA THR A 141 -1.32 2.79 13.64
C THR A 141 -1.73 2.14 14.95
N SER A 142 -2.91 2.51 15.45
CA SER A 142 -3.45 1.93 16.68
C SER A 142 -4.29 0.70 16.36
N THR A 143 -4.03 -0.40 17.08
CA THR A 143 -4.79 -1.64 16.97
C THR A 143 -6.25 -1.50 17.42
N ILE A 144 -6.62 -0.40 18.07
CA ILE A 144 -7.98 -0.13 18.53
C ILE A 144 -8.77 0.64 17.47
N THR A 145 -8.19 1.70 16.92
CA THR A 145 -8.88 2.62 15.99
C THR A 145 -8.72 2.19 14.54
N ASP A 146 -7.58 1.60 14.20
CA ASP A 146 -7.17 1.33 12.82
C ASP A 146 -7.15 -0.18 12.50
N ALA A 147 -7.74 -1.00 13.38
CA ALA A 147 -7.78 -2.46 13.22
C ALA A 147 -8.23 -2.93 11.83
N PRO A 148 -9.23 -2.31 11.16
CA PRO A 148 -9.59 -2.70 9.81
C PRO A 148 -8.51 -2.39 8.78
N THR A 149 -7.83 -1.24 8.90
CA THR A 149 -6.71 -0.86 8.03
C THR A 149 -5.53 -1.82 8.22
N ILE A 150 -5.22 -2.19 9.47
CA ILE A 150 -4.14 -3.13 9.81
C ILE A 150 -4.33 -4.50 9.14
N ARG A 151 -5.57 -4.99 9.01
CA ARG A 151 -5.85 -6.28 8.35
C ARG A 151 -5.68 -6.23 6.83
N SER A 152 -5.62 -5.05 6.24
CA SER A 152 -5.40 -4.85 4.81
C SER A 152 -3.93 -4.64 4.44
N LEU A 153 -3.06 -4.32 5.41
CA LEU A 153 -1.60 -4.20 5.26
C LEU A 153 -0.94 -5.58 5.20
#